data_AF-A0A2R6AAP2-F1
#
_entry.id   AF-A0A2R6AAP2-F1
#
_cell.length_a   1.000
_cell.length_b   1.000
_cell.length_c   1.000
_cell.angle_alpha   90.00
_cell.angle_beta   90.00
_cell.angle_gamma   90.00
#
_symmetry.space_group_name_H-M   'P 1'
#
loop_
_entity.id
_entity.type
_entity.pdbx_description
1 polymer ?
#
loop_
_entity_poly.entity_id
_entity_poly.type
_entity_poly.pdbx_seq_one_letter_code
_entity_poly.pdbx_strand_id
1 'polypeptide(L)'
;MSEIWFKKAKIKREGFGSTTPRYSELRAVLEWQFVKRGKLVLPVPAYNSSRECFLCGGINKGLTLEDRVFLCPSAVSPLIEILTLL
;
A
#
# COMPACT_ATOMS: atom_id res chain seq x y z
N MET A 1 -5.19 -16.82 -34.83
CA MET A 1 -5.76 -15.49 -34.51
C MET A 1 -5.88 -15.38 -33.00
N SER A 2 -5.07 -14.63 -32.28
CA SER A 2 -4.25 -13.52 -32.73
C SER A 2 -3.09 -13.28 -31.76
N GLU A 3 -1.89 -13.31 -32.32
CA GLU A 3 -0.59 -12.95 -31.74
C GLU A 3 -0.51 -11.44 -31.44
N ILE A 4 -1.40 -10.91 -30.58
CA ILE A 4 -1.60 -9.46 -30.50
C ILE A 4 -0.98 -8.78 -29.26
N TRP A 5 -0.67 -9.44 -28.13
CA TRP A 5 0.01 -8.74 -27.02
C TRP A 5 1.03 -9.56 -26.21
N PHE A 6 1.83 -10.39 -26.89
CA PHE A 6 3.18 -10.68 -26.38
C PHE A 6 4.07 -9.45 -26.62
N LYS A 7 3.64 -8.27 -26.14
CA LYS A 7 4.59 -7.22 -25.81
C LYS A 7 5.43 -7.83 -24.70
N LYS A 8 6.56 -8.43 -25.10
CA LYS A 8 7.76 -8.49 -24.27
C LYS A 8 7.75 -7.19 -23.49
N ALA A 9 7.50 -7.28 -22.19
CA ALA A 9 7.81 -6.23 -21.26
C ALA A 9 9.33 -6.10 -21.34
N LYS A 10 9.80 -5.43 -22.38
CA LYS A 10 11.10 -4.79 -22.44
C LYS A 10 10.93 -3.61 -21.50
N ILE A 11 10.83 -3.91 -20.20
CA ILE A 11 11.30 -3.01 -19.17
C ILE A 11 12.76 -2.85 -19.58
N LYS A 12 13.01 -1.76 -20.31
CA LYS A 12 14.33 -1.44 -20.80
C LYS A 12 15.19 -1.45 -19.54
N ARG A 13 16.22 -2.29 -19.52
CA ARG A 13 17.26 -2.30 -18.48
C ARG A 13 18.10 -1.01 -18.59
N GLU A 14 17.42 0.13 -18.68
CA GLU A 14 18.00 1.46 -18.62
C GLU A 14 17.69 1.98 -17.22
N GLY A 15 18.74 2.05 -16.41
CA GLY A 15 18.77 2.88 -15.21
C GLY A 15 17.98 2.35 -14.02
N PHE A 16 18.52 1.36 -13.32
CA PHE A 16 18.36 1.29 -11.86
C PHE A 16 19.23 2.40 -11.24
N GLY A 17 18.89 3.66 -11.52
CA GLY A 17 19.69 4.85 -11.16
C GLY A 17 18.84 6.02 -10.66
N SER A 18 17.55 5.80 -10.38
CA SER A 18 16.68 6.76 -9.71
C SER A 18 16.61 6.45 -8.22
N THR A 19 16.81 7.43 -7.36
CA THR A 19 16.60 7.32 -5.90
C THR A 19 15.12 7.29 -5.52
N THR A 20 14.20 7.50 -6.47
CA THR A 20 12.75 7.44 -6.25
C THR A 20 12.18 6.05 -6.55
N PRO A 21 11.30 5.51 -5.70
CA PRO A 21 10.64 4.23 -5.95
C PRO A 21 9.73 4.31 -7.19
N ARG A 22 9.92 3.37 -8.12
CA ARG A 22 9.14 3.26 -9.36
C ARG A 22 7.90 2.37 -9.14
N TYR A 23 6.87 2.91 -8.49
CA TYR A 23 5.66 2.16 -8.13
C TYR A 23 4.92 1.53 -9.32
N SER A 24 4.94 2.17 -10.49
CA SER A 24 4.33 1.65 -11.71
C SER A 24 5.00 0.36 -12.21
N GLU A 25 6.34 0.28 -12.11
CA GLU A 25 7.09 -0.91 -12.49
C GLU A 25 6.85 -2.06 -11.51
N LEU A 26 6.88 -1.76 -10.20
CA LEU A 26 6.57 -2.76 -9.17
C LEU A 26 5.17 -3.35 -9.38
N ARG A 27 4.19 -2.50 -9.67
CA ARG A 27 2.82 -2.92 -9.98
C ARG A 27 2.77 -3.83 -11.21
N ALA A 28 3.44 -3.47 -12.30
CA ALA A 28 3.46 -4.27 -13.52
C ALA A 28 4.08 -5.66 -13.30
N VAL A 29 5.15 -5.74 -12.50
CA VAL A 29 5.79 -7.02 -12.14
C VAL A 29 4.83 -7.89 -11.33
N LEU A 30 4.14 -7.31 -10.34
CA LEU A 30 3.17 -8.04 -9.53
C LEU A 30 2.00 -8.54 -10.38
N GLU A 31 1.37 -7.68 -11.17
CA GLU A 31 0.26 -8.04 -12.07
C GLU A 31 0.63 -9.22 -12.96
N TRP A 32 1.83 -9.20 -13.56
CA TRP A 32 2.32 -10.30 -14.38
C TRP A 32 2.47 -11.63 -13.62
N GLN A 33 2.97 -11.60 -12.38
CA GLN A 33 3.12 -12.80 -11.56
C GLN A 33 1.76 -13.43 -11.17
N PHE A 34 0.76 -12.59 -10.87
CA PHE A 34 -0.58 -13.06 -10.49
C PHE A 34 -1.34 -13.60 -11.71
N VAL A 35 -1.26 -12.95 -12.86
CA VAL A 35 -1.90 -13.42 -14.11
C VAL A 35 -1.41 -14.81 -14.51
N LYS A 36 -0.10 -15.07 -14.36
CA LYS A 36 0.48 -16.41 -14.60
C LYS A 36 -0.12 -17.52 -13.74
N ARG A 37 -0.67 -17.17 -12.57
CA ARG A 37 -1.31 -18.09 -11.62
C ARG A 37 -2.83 -18.11 -11.74
N GLY A 38 -3.39 -17.49 -12.80
CA GLY A 38 -4.83 -17.38 -13.00
C GLY A 38 -5.50 -16.46 -11.96
N LYS A 39 -4.77 -15.50 -11.39
CA LYS A 39 -5.28 -14.54 -10.42
C LYS A 39 -5.34 -13.12 -11.02
N LEU A 40 -6.34 -12.36 -10.59
CA LEU A 40 -6.53 -10.97 -10.98
C LEU A 40 -5.99 -10.03 -9.89
N VAL A 41 -5.33 -8.95 -10.30
CA VAL A 41 -4.92 -7.85 -9.40
C VAL A 41 -5.87 -6.69 -9.62
N LEU A 42 -6.54 -6.25 -8.55
CA LEU A 42 -7.47 -5.13 -8.59
C LEU A 42 -6.79 -3.86 -8.05
N PRO A 43 -6.75 -2.76 -8.82
CA PRO A 43 -6.41 -1.45 -8.27
C PRO A 43 -7.50 -1.00 -7.28
N VAL A 44 -7.10 -0.67 -6.06
CA VAL A 44 -7.98 -0.07 -5.05
C VAL A 44 -7.48 1.35 -4.78
N PRO A 45 -8.37 2.36 -4.67
CA PRO A 45 -7.95 3.71 -4.32
C PRO A 45 -7.31 3.75 -2.93
N ALA A 46 -6.25 4.54 -2.77
CA ALA A 46 -5.54 4.71 -1.50
C ALA A 46 -6.19 5.78 -0.58
N TYR A 47 -7.46 6.12 -0.81
CA TYR A 47 -8.11 7.19 -0.05
C TYR A 47 -8.23 6.81 1.42
N ASN A 48 -7.61 7.61 2.30
CA ASN A 48 -7.53 7.38 3.75
C ASN A 48 -7.01 6.01 4.20
N SER A 49 -6.38 5.22 3.32
CA SER A 49 -5.95 3.85 3.65
C SER A 49 -4.92 3.79 4.78
N SER A 50 -4.23 4.89 5.08
CA SER A 50 -3.32 5.01 6.23
C SER A 50 -3.99 5.51 7.52
N ARG A 51 -5.09 6.27 7.42
CA ARG A 51 -5.72 6.99 8.54
C ARG A 51 -7.00 6.34 9.04
N GLU A 52 -7.68 5.58 8.20
CA GLU A 52 -8.92 4.92 8.52
C GLU A 52 -8.66 3.63 9.30
N CYS A 53 -9.32 3.49 10.45
CA CYS A 53 -9.24 2.25 11.22
C CYS A 53 -9.94 1.12 10.46
N PHE A 54 -9.20 0.05 10.17
CA PHE A 54 -9.73 -1.14 9.50
C PHE A 54 -10.91 -1.80 10.22
N LEU A 55 -11.04 -1.62 11.55
CA LEU A 55 -12.09 -2.25 12.35
C LEU A 55 -13.36 -1.39 12.45
N CYS A 56 -13.23 -0.10 12.75
CA CYS A 56 -14.38 0.76 13.05
C CYS A 56 -14.64 1.88 12.03
N GLY A 57 -13.76 2.06 11.02
CA GLY A 57 -13.87 3.15 10.05
C GLY A 57 -13.52 4.54 10.60
N GLY A 58 -13.11 4.65 11.87
CA GLY A 58 -12.70 5.91 12.48
C GLY A 58 -11.46 6.49 11.81
N ILE A 59 -11.50 7.77 11.44
CA ILE A 59 -10.39 8.46 10.75
C ILE A 59 -9.48 9.16 11.76
N ASN A 60 -8.23 8.70 11.87
CA ASN A 60 -7.20 9.35 12.67
C ASN A 60 -6.62 10.56 11.91
N LYS A 61 -7.13 11.76 12.20
CA LYS A 61 -6.66 13.01 11.59
C LYS A 61 -5.28 13.46 12.08
N GLY A 62 -4.83 12.94 13.23
CA GLY A 62 -3.55 13.30 13.86
C GLY A 62 -2.37 12.42 13.45
N LEU A 63 -2.61 11.35 12.68
CA LEU A 63 -1.56 10.43 12.24
C LEU A 63 -0.54 11.11 11.32
N THR A 64 0.74 11.00 11.66
CA THR A 64 1.88 11.52 10.91
C THR A 64 2.81 10.40 10.40
N LEU A 65 3.89 10.74 9.69
CA LEU A 65 4.84 9.75 9.17
C LEU A 65 5.86 9.29 10.23
N GLU A 66 5.99 10.07 11.29
CA GLU A 66 6.82 9.77 12.46
C GLU A 66 6.19 8.65 13.30
N ASP A 67 4.85 8.54 13.27
CA ASP A 67 4.10 7.50 13.96
C ASP A 67 4.44 6.11 13.39
N ARG A 68 5.02 5.25 14.22
CA ARG A 68 5.38 3.86 13.86
C ARG A 68 4.28 2.84 14.19
N VAL A 69 3.30 3.26 14.99
CA VAL A 69 2.19 2.42 15.45
C VAL A 69 0.89 3.16 15.21
N PHE A 70 -0.05 2.52 14.51
CA PHE A 70 -1.37 3.10 14.30
C PHE A 70 -2.22 2.98 15.57
N LEU A 71 -2.73 4.11 16.06
CA LEU A 71 -3.71 4.16 17.16
C LEU A 71 -5.08 4.51 16.59
N CYS A 72 -6.07 3.67 16.90
CA CYS A 72 -7.45 3.90 16.48
C CYS A 72 -8.05 5.10 17.24
N PRO A 73 -8.70 6.06 16.57
CA PRO A 73 -9.26 7.24 17.22
C PRO A 73 -10.47 6.91 18.12
N SER A 74 -11.12 5.78 17.89
CA SER A 74 -12.23 5.29 18.69
C SER A 74 -11.80 4.30 19.77
N ALA A 75 -10.50 4.01 19.88
CA ALA A 75 -10.02 3.12 20.92
C ALA A 75 -10.19 3.78 22.29
N VAL A 76 -11.11 3.23 23.09
CA VAL A 76 -11.02 3.33 24.54
C VAL A 76 -9.84 2.45 24.95
N SER A 77 -8.61 2.99 24.92
CA SER A 77 -7.43 2.21 25.32
C SER A 77 -7.14 2.43 26.81
N PRO A 78 -7.29 1.40 27.68
CA PRO A 78 -6.94 1.51 29.11
C PRO A 78 -5.43 1.67 29.37
N LEU A 79 -4.59 1.57 28.34
CA LEU A 79 -3.14 1.73 28.48
C LEU A 79 -2.67 3.19 28.46
N ILE A 80 -3.52 4.14 28.05
CA ILE A 80 -3.18 5.57 28.10
C ILE A 80 -3.23 6.09 29.55
N GLU A 81 -4.04 5.51 30.44
CA GLU A 81 -4.08 5.92 31.86
C GLU A 81 -2.77 5.63 32.62
N ILE A 82 -2.04 4.56 32.27
CA ILE A 82 -0.81 4.19 33.00
C ILE A 82 0.37 5.11 32.63
N LEU A 83 0.43 5.61 31.39
CA LEU A 83 1.55 6.45 30.94
C LEU A 83 1.43 7.93 31.33
N THR A 84 0.23 8.40 31.68
CA THR A 84 -0.01 9.77 32.17
C THR A 84 0.06 9.91 33.70
N LEU A 85 0.30 8.81 34.42
CA LEU A 85 0.43 8.75 35.89
C LEU A 85 1.85 8.42 36.37
N LEU A 86 2.84 8.43 35.47
CA LEU A 86 4.29 8.38 35.77
C LEU A 86 4.97 9.64 35.23
#